data_AF-A0A4Q3YAY8-F1
#
_entry.id   AF-A0A4Q3YAY8-F1
#
_cell.length_a   1.000
_cell.length_b   1.000
_cell.length_c   1.000
_cell.angle_alpha   90.00
_cell.angle_beta   90.00
_cell.angle_gamma   90.00
#
_symmetry.space_group_name_H-M   'P 1'
#
loop_
_entity.id
_entity.type
_entity.pdbx_description
1 polymer ?
#
loop_
_entity_poly.entity_id
_entity_poly.type
_entity_poly.pdbx_seq_one_letter_code
_entity_poly.pdbx_strand_id
1 'polypeptide(L)'
;MTRWNQLLEDPRLRQISRLPFDKAEAEAKNFIAEVGCSLPAKVLALLTSSHGAEPSKVSEDTVDHLDRLYFELEDAGEEAESRLAFSAARLASAYTYLRDARTTDDLMHAVYEAHHAAMSSK
;
A
#
# COMPACT_ATOMS: atom_id res chain seq x y z
N MET A 1 23.56 -3.01 -3.20
CA MET A 1 22.80 -3.34 -1.98
C MET A 1 21.34 -3.02 -2.27
N THR A 2 20.51 -4.04 -2.27
CA THR A 2 19.10 -3.98 -2.72
C THR A 2 18.23 -3.21 -1.72
N ARG A 3 17.18 -2.52 -2.21
CA ARG A 3 16.11 -1.83 -1.45
C ARG A 3 15.63 -2.59 -0.21
N TRP A 4 15.73 -3.92 -0.23
CA TRP A 4 15.44 -4.84 0.88
C TRP A 4 16.20 -4.58 2.19
N ASN A 5 17.44 -4.10 2.16
CA ASN A 5 18.20 -3.87 3.41
C ASN A 5 17.66 -2.68 4.21
N GLN A 6 17.15 -1.64 3.54
CA GLN A 6 16.45 -0.53 4.19
C GLN A 6 15.07 -0.97 4.71
N LEU A 7 14.43 -1.94 4.05
CA LEU A 7 13.14 -2.47 4.46
C LEU A 7 13.16 -3.24 5.77
N LEU A 8 14.26 -3.92 6.04
CA LEU A 8 14.47 -4.63 7.30
C LEU A 8 14.81 -3.69 8.47
N GLU A 9 14.91 -2.37 8.26
CA GLU A 9 15.00 -1.40 9.35
C GLU A 9 13.64 -1.19 10.04
N ASP A 10 12.52 -1.42 9.34
CA ASP A 10 11.20 -1.47 9.97
C ASP A 10 11.06 -2.77 10.80
N PRO A 11 10.86 -2.67 12.13
CA PRO A 11 10.77 -3.84 13.00
C PRO A 11 9.65 -4.80 12.63
N ARG A 12 8.54 -4.31 12.05
CA ARG A 12 7.39 -5.13 11.66
C ARG A 12 7.67 -5.89 10.37
N LEU A 13 8.31 -5.27 9.37
CA LEU A 13 8.76 -5.99 8.17
C LEU A 13 9.79 -7.08 8.51
N ARG A 14 10.70 -6.79 9.44
CA ARG A 14 11.67 -7.77 9.95
C ARG A 14 11.00 -8.91 10.73
N GLN A 15 9.87 -8.67 11.39
CA GLN A 15 9.12 -9.71 12.06
C GLN A 15 8.42 -10.62 11.04
N ILE A 16 7.72 -10.05 10.05
CA ILE A 16 7.01 -10.79 9.01
C ILE A 16 7.95 -11.71 8.22
N SER A 17 9.15 -11.22 7.87
CA SER A 17 10.14 -12.00 7.12
C SER A 17 10.63 -13.28 7.81
N ARG A 18 10.39 -13.42 9.12
CA ARG A 18 10.82 -14.56 9.94
C ARG A 18 9.69 -15.53 10.26
N LEU A 19 8.47 -15.20 9.87
CA LEU A 19 7.30 -16.01 10.16
C LEU A 19 7.03 -17.03 9.04
N PRO A 20 6.49 -18.22 9.37
CA PRO A 20 5.83 -19.07 8.40
C PRO A 20 4.72 -18.31 7.65
N PHE A 21 4.46 -18.68 6.39
CA PHE A 21 3.58 -17.93 5.49
C PHE A 21 2.20 -17.62 6.08
N ASP A 22 1.54 -18.60 6.72
CA ASP A 22 0.22 -18.44 7.35
C ASP A 22 0.21 -17.35 8.43
N LYS A 23 1.27 -17.30 9.26
CA LYS A 23 1.44 -16.28 10.29
C LYS A 23 1.84 -14.94 9.68
N ALA A 24 2.74 -14.95 8.70
CA ALA A 24 3.15 -13.75 7.97
C ALA A 24 1.93 -13.08 7.28
N GLU A 25 1.03 -13.88 6.71
CA GLU A 25 -0.15 -13.40 6.00
C GLU A 25 -1.13 -12.73 6.97
N ALA A 26 -1.36 -13.32 8.14
CA ALA A 26 -2.20 -12.73 9.18
C ALA A 26 -1.63 -11.38 9.67
N GLU A 27 -0.32 -11.31 9.92
CA GLU A 27 0.35 -10.07 10.33
C GLU A 27 0.30 -9.00 9.23
N ALA A 28 0.51 -9.38 7.96
CA ALA A 28 0.40 -8.47 6.83
C ALA A 28 -1.02 -7.90 6.70
N LYS A 29 -2.06 -8.74 6.82
CA LYS A 29 -3.48 -8.31 6.83
C LYS A 29 -3.75 -7.30 7.94
N ASN A 30 -3.30 -7.58 9.16
CA ASN A 30 -3.50 -6.69 10.29
C ASN A 30 -2.80 -5.34 10.07
N PHE A 31 -1.55 -5.37 9.59
CA PHE A 31 -0.79 -4.15 9.30
C PHE A 31 -1.48 -3.28 8.24
N ILE A 32 -1.87 -3.88 7.11
CA ILE A 32 -2.52 -3.15 6.02
C ILE A 32 -3.87 -2.57 6.48
N ALA A 33 -4.61 -3.29 7.31
CA ALA A 33 -5.84 -2.79 7.93
C ALA A 33 -5.58 -1.61 8.88
N GLU A 34 -4.56 -1.68 9.73
CA GLU A 34 -4.14 -0.58 10.60
C GLU A 34 -3.77 0.67 9.79
N VAL A 35 -2.99 0.49 8.72
CA VAL A 35 -2.64 1.58 7.80
C VAL A 35 -3.90 2.19 7.19
N GLY A 36 -4.78 1.36 6.62
CA GLY A 36 -6.03 1.82 6.02
C GLY A 36 -6.89 2.66 6.98
N CYS A 37 -6.97 2.26 8.25
CA CYS A 37 -7.67 3.00 9.30
C CYS A 37 -6.97 4.31 9.71
N SER A 38 -5.65 4.41 9.50
CA SER A 38 -4.85 5.59 9.88
C SER A 38 -4.80 6.66 8.79
N LEU A 39 -5.10 6.30 7.55
CA LEU A 39 -5.02 7.22 6.41
C LEU A 39 -6.17 8.23 6.40
N PRO A 40 -5.97 9.41 5.81
CA PRO A 40 -7.04 10.39 5.62
C PRO A 40 -8.22 9.79 4.84
N ALA A 41 -9.45 10.14 5.23
CA ALA A 41 -10.66 9.68 4.56
C ALA A 41 -10.67 9.95 3.05
N LYS A 42 -9.99 11.02 2.60
CA LYS A 42 -9.82 11.33 1.17
C LYS A 42 -9.04 10.25 0.41
N VAL A 43 -8.04 9.61 1.03
CA VAL A 43 -7.28 8.50 0.42
C VAL A 43 -8.20 7.30 0.20
N LEU A 44 -9.00 6.95 1.21
CA LEU A 44 -9.99 5.87 1.12
C LEU A 44 -11.10 6.19 0.10
N ALA A 45 -11.47 7.47 -0.03
CA ALA A 45 -12.44 7.91 -1.03
C ALA A 45 -11.90 7.75 -2.46
N LEU A 46 -10.64 8.11 -2.72
CA LEU A 46 -9.99 7.93 -4.03
C LEU A 46 -9.88 6.45 -4.42
N LEU A 47 -9.59 5.59 -3.46
CA LEU A 47 -9.66 4.15 -3.62
C LEU A 47 -11.08 3.72 -3.99
N THR A 48 -12.06 4.04 -3.14
CA THR A 48 -13.46 3.63 -3.32
C THR A 48 -14.06 4.11 -4.64
N SER A 49 -13.74 5.34 -5.09
CA SER A 49 -14.22 5.88 -6.36
C SER A 49 -13.68 5.12 -7.57
N SER A 50 -12.52 4.49 -7.43
CA SER A 50 -11.84 3.79 -8.53
C SER A 50 -12.26 2.32 -8.69
N HIS A 51 -12.70 1.63 -7.62
CA HIS A 51 -12.99 0.19 -7.67
C HIS A 51 -14.15 -0.31 -6.76
N GLY A 52 -14.87 0.59 -6.08
CA GLY A 52 -15.87 0.23 -5.07
C GLY A 52 -15.25 -0.07 -3.70
N ALA A 53 -16.03 0.00 -2.62
CA ALA A 53 -15.53 0.07 -1.23
C ALA A 53 -14.81 -1.19 -0.69
N GLU A 54 -14.53 -2.20 -1.52
CA GLU A 54 -14.00 -3.49 -1.08
C GLU A 54 -12.53 -3.68 -1.52
N PRO A 55 -11.60 -3.83 -0.56
CA PRO A 55 -10.18 -4.09 -0.86
C PRO A 55 -9.92 -5.30 -1.77
N SER A 56 -10.78 -6.31 -1.73
CA SER A 56 -10.69 -7.51 -2.58
C SER A 56 -10.96 -7.24 -4.07
N LYS A 57 -11.55 -6.08 -4.41
CA LYS A 57 -11.88 -5.67 -5.78
C LYS A 57 -10.82 -4.76 -6.42
N VAL A 58 -9.79 -4.37 -5.67
CA VAL A 58 -8.67 -3.57 -6.19
C VAL A 58 -7.93 -4.36 -7.27
N SER A 59 -7.72 -3.76 -8.44
CA SER A 59 -6.99 -4.35 -9.57
C SER A 59 -5.68 -3.61 -9.87
N GLU A 60 -4.83 -4.18 -10.73
CA GLU A 60 -3.67 -3.46 -11.28
C GLU A 60 -4.11 -2.18 -12.02
N ASP A 61 -5.22 -2.23 -12.79
CA ASP A 61 -5.78 -1.04 -13.43
C ASP A 61 -6.12 0.09 -12.43
N THR A 62 -6.48 -0.27 -11.19
CA THR A 62 -6.73 0.70 -10.12
C THR A 62 -5.43 1.38 -9.69
N VAL A 63 -4.35 0.60 -9.55
CA VAL A 63 -3.02 1.12 -9.22
C VAL A 63 -2.56 2.07 -10.33
N ASP A 64 -2.62 1.63 -11.59
CA ASP A 64 -2.22 2.41 -12.75
C ASP A 64 -3.01 3.72 -12.88
N HIS A 65 -4.32 3.68 -12.59
CA HIS A 65 -5.16 4.88 -12.60
C HIS A 65 -4.73 5.89 -11.53
N LEU A 66 -4.48 5.43 -10.30
CA LEU A 66 -4.08 6.29 -9.19
C LEU A 66 -2.65 6.82 -9.35
N ASP A 67 -1.73 6.01 -9.87
CA ASP A 67 -0.37 6.46 -10.20
C ASP A 67 -0.41 7.53 -11.31
N ARG A 68 -1.25 7.35 -12.34
CA ARG A 68 -1.45 8.39 -13.37
C ARG A 68 -1.99 9.68 -12.76
N LEU A 69 -3.01 9.59 -11.90
CA LEU A 69 -3.57 10.74 -11.21
C LEU A 69 -2.52 11.47 -10.35
N TYR A 70 -1.65 10.72 -9.67
CA TYR A 70 -0.53 11.30 -8.91
C TYR A 70 0.37 12.16 -9.81
N PHE A 71 0.83 11.62 -10.95
CA PHE A 71 1.70 12.36 -11.85
C PHE A 71 0.99 13.57 -12.48
N GLU A 72 -0.29 13.44 -12.87
CA GLU A 72 -1.07 14.55 -13.40
C GLU A 72 -1.20 15.71 -12.38
N LEU A 73 -1.38 15.40 -11.09
CA LEU A 73 -1.45 16.39 -10.02
C LEU A 73 -0.09 17.00 -9.69
N GLU A 74 0.98 16.21 -9.75
CA GLU A 74 2.35 16.70 -9.58
C GLU A 74 2.72 17.69 -10.70
N ASP A 75 2.39 17.37 -11.95
CA ASP A 75 2.59 18.24 -13.11
C ASP A 75 1.75 19.53 -13.02
N ALA A 76 0.57 19.46 -12.39
CA ALA A 76 -0.28 20.61 -12.13
C ALA A 76 0.18 21.47 -10.93
N GLY A 77 1.14 21.00 -10.13
CA GLY A 77 1.61 21.66 -8.91
C GLY A 77 0.67 21.49 -7.70
N GLU A 78 -0.27 20.55 -7.75
CA GLU A 78 -1.25 20.26 -6.71
C GLU A 78 -0.66 19.29 -5.67
N GLU A 79 0.34 19.75 -4.91
CA GLU A 79 1.16 18.88 -4.06
C GLU A 79 0.39 18.11 -2.97
N ALA A 80 -0.66 18.69 -2.39
CA ALA A 80 -1.40 18.04 -1.32
C ALA A 80 -2.26 16.89 -1.88
N GLU A 81 -2.91 17.12 -3.01
CA GLU A 81 -3.71 16.17 -3.75
C GLU A 81 -2.82 15.07 -4.36
N SER A 82 -1.65 15.41 -4.88
CA SER A 82 -0.71 14.44 -5.43
C SER A 82 -0.23 13.46 -4.35
N ARG A 83 0.05 13.93 -3.13
CA ARG A 83 0.36 13.06 -1.97
C ARG A 83 -0.79 12.12 -1.62
N LEU A 84 -2.04 12.59 -1.66
CA LEU A 84 -3.22 11.75 -1.41
C LEU A 84 -3.38 10.67 -2.49
N ALA A 85 -3.18 11.03 -3.77
CA ALA A 85 -3.23 10.10 -4.89
C ALA A 85 -2.11 9.05 -4.79
N PHE A 86 -0.89 9.48 -4.46
CA PHE A 86 0.24 8.57 -4.22
C PHE A 86 -0.07 7.59 -3.09
N SER A 87 -0.51 8.08 -1.93
CA SER A 87 -0.89 7.22 -0.81
C SER A 87 -2.01 6.24 -1.17
N ALA A 88 -2.98 6.67 -1.98
CA ALA A 88 -4.03 5.80 -2.49
C ALA A 88 -3.45 4.70 -3.40
N ALA A 89 -2.57 5.04 -4.34
CA ALA A 89 -1.92 4.09 -5.23
C ALA A 89 -1.10 3.05 -4.46
N ARG A 90 -0.31 3.50 -3.47
CA ARG A 90 0.48 2.61 -2.62
C ARG A 90 -0.40 1.64 -1.81
N LEU A 91 -1.51 2.12 -1.24
CA LEU A 91 -2.44 1.25 -0.54
C LEU A 91 -3.15 0.27 -1.51
N ALA A 92 -3.48 0.70 -2.73
CA ALA A 92 -3.98 -0.21 -3.77
C ALA A 92 -2.96 -1.31 -4.11
N SER A 93 -1.68 -0.95 -4.30
CA SER A 93 -0.59 -1.90 -4.52
C SER A 93 -0.45 -2.89 -3.36
N ALA A 94 -0.57 -2.42 -2.12
CA ALA A 94 -0.55 -3.30 -0.96
C ALA A 94 -1.66 -4.36 -1.01
N TYR A 95 -2.88 -3.98 -1.40
CA TYR A 95 -3.99 -4.93 -1.54
C TYR A 95 -3.79 -5.93 -2.67
N THR A 96 -3.22 -5.51 -3.81
CA THR A 96 -2.93 -6.43 -4.93
C THR A 96 -1.86 -7.45 -4.55
N TYR A 97 -0.74 -7.01 -3.96
CA TYR A 97 0.30 -7.91 -3.46
C TYR A 97 -0.23 -8.88 -2.41
N LEU A 98 -1.05 -8.42 -1.47
CA LEU A 98 -1.64 -9.29 -0.45
C LEU A 98 -2.56 -10.35 -1.06
N ARG A 99 -3.39 -9.98 -2.05
CA ARG A 99 -4.30 -10.91 -2.73
C ARG A 99 -3.54 -12.01 -3.47
N ASP A 100 -2.47 -11.63 -4.14
CA ASP A 100 -1.75 -12.51 -5.07
C ASP A 100 -0.56 -13.21 -4.41
N ALA A 101 -0.31 -12.95 -3.11
CA ALA A 101 0.81 -13.49 -2.36
C ALA A 101 0.87 -15.03 -2.38
N ARG A 102 2.06 -15.55 -2.67
CA ARG A 102 2.40 -16.98 -2.62
C ARG A 102 3.57 -17.26 -1.68
N THR A 103 4.33 -16.22 -1.33
CA THR A 103 5.55 -16.30 -0.55
C THR A 103 5.58 -15.22 0.53
N THR A 104 6.43 -15.41 1.55
CA THR A 104 6.65 -14.38 2.58
C THR A 104 7.19 -13.09 1.98
N ASP A 105 7.97 -13.17 0.90
CA ASP A 105 8.50 -11.99 0.21
C ASP A 105 7.37 -11.16 -0.43
N ASP A 106 6.35 -11.79 -1.02
CA ASP A 106 5.17 -11.10 -1.55
C ASP A 106 4.43 -10.34 -0.43
N LEU A 107 4.31 -10.96 0.75
CA LEU A 107 3.69 -10.34 1.92
C LEU A 107 4.52 -9.16 2.44
N MET A 108 5.84 -9.24 2.37
CA MET A 108 6.71 -8.11 2.68
C MET A 108 6.55 -6.95 1.69
N HIS A 109 6.37 -7.24 0.39
CA HIS A 109 6.03 -6.23 -0.60
C HIS A 109 4.69 -5.55 -0.28
N ALA A 110 3.66 -6.32 0.09
CA ALA A 110 2.37 -5.76 0.46
C ALA A 110 2.48 -4.78 1.65
N VAL A 111 3.20 -5.18 2.70
CA VAL A 111 3.42 -4.36 3.89
C VAL A 111 4.28 -3.14 3.59
N TYR A 112 5.26 -3.28 2.70
CA TYR A 112 6.09 -2.17 2.24
C TYR A 112 5.27 -1.07 1.57
N GLU A 113 4.42 -1.44 0.62
CA GLU A 113 3.57 -0.47 -0.09
C GLU A 113 2.61 0.20 0.90
N ALA A 114 2.02 -0.53 1.84
CA ALA A 114 1.18 0.05 2.89
C ALA A 114 1.95 1.02 3.80
N HIS A 115 3.18 0.68 4.18
CA HIS A 115 4.04 1.59 4.95
C HIS A 115 4.29 2.90 4.18
N HIS A 116 4.61 2.81 2.88
CA HIS A 116 4.77 4.00 2.04
C HIS A 116 3.49 4.82 1.94
N ALA A 117 2.32 4.19 1.84
CA ALA A 117 1.05 4.88 1.86
C ALA A 117 0.90 5.78 3.11
N ALA A 118 1.24 5.25 4.29
CA ALA A 118 1.15 5.98 5.55
C ALA A 118 2.21 7.08 5.72
N MET A 119 3.41 6.89 5.15
CA MET A 119 4.50 7.86 5.25
C MET A 119 4.30 9.07 4.34
N SER A 120 3.73 8.87 3.16
CA SER A 120 3.50 9.94 2.19
C SER A 120 2.28 10.81 2.48
N SER A 121 1.40 10.37 3.41
CA SER A 121 0.21 11.14 3.81
C SER A 121 0.42 12.08 5.00
N LYS A 122 1.63 12.12 5.57
CA LYS A 122 2.01 12.99 6.71
C LYS A 122 2.65 14.28 6.23
#